data_AF-A0A1I0QHF8-F1
#
_entry.id   AF-A0A1I0QHF8-F1
#
_cell.length_a   1.000
_cell.length_b   1.000
_cell.length_c   1.000
_cell.angle_alpha   90.00
_cell.angle_beta   90.00
_cell.angle_gamma   90.00
#
_symmetry.space_group_name_H-M   'P 1'
#
loop_
_entity.id
_entity.type
_entity.pdbx_description
1 polymer ?
#
loop_
_entity_poly.entity_id
_entity_poly.type
_entity_poly.pdbx_seq_one_letter_code
_entity_poly.pdbx_strand_id
1 'polypeptide(L)'
;MSKNFTKVWQAVALLSSSIAFAQAGNIGVNTANPGSTMDINGSVAAKYNAVTAALYNLTATDFHVSYNGTANATFNLPAAISGNGNFKGRLYTIKNNTNFTITVNSAAPETINGNASISVPANQSVQLINTGLTGANPTWELVSTGSTSTTNNITASNGTTLSGTDVRLGGTLSQATNIDTAGNNLSVNGTGKVLVGTNTVPAGASNSKLVIDNGTTNGALQIKDGTQQFGYVLTSDANGLATWSSTVTTAFANNWTSYTGTLVNPFTASPGGLLQTGISVTIPAKGWYFFRCGVTIQSGCNDYGFYIDGVGEIWRTYCNVADVQMMSPRDQNRVLYFSTPGTYSIVAVKTNAVVPTGFNIGNPAFYLDFVKFQN
;
A
#
# COMPACT_ATOMS: atom_id res chain seq x y z
N MET A 1 -45.12 60.67 70.70
CA MET A 1 -45.91 59.85 69.75
C MET A 1 -46.43 60.73 68.62
N SER A 2 -45.73 60.85 67.49
CA SER A 2 -46.27 61.54 66.31
C SER A 2 -47.11 60.55 65.50
N LYS A 3 -48.43 60.69 65.55
CA LYS A 3 -49.42 59.72 65.03
C LYS A 3 -49.79 59.88 63.54
N ASN A 4 -49.18 60.79 62.77
CA ASN A 4 -49.63 61.03 61.39
C ASN A 4 -48.45 61.13 60.40
N PHE A 5 -47.81 60.00 60.08
CA PHE A 5 -47.13 59.90 58.79
C PHE A 5 -48.21 59.92 57.71
N THR A 6 -48.20 60.90 56.81
CA THR A 6 -49.18 60.92 55.72
C THR A 6 -49.00 59.68 54.86
N LYS A 7 -50.09 59.18 54.26
CA LYS A 7 -50.08 57.96 53.41
C LYS A 7 -48.98 58.00 52.33
N VAL A 8 -48.60 59.21 51.91
CA VAL A 8 -47.49 59.46 50.97
C VAL A 8 -46.13 59.08 51.56
N TRP A 9 -45.82 59.46 52.80
CA TRP A 9 -44.56 59.09 53.45
C TRP A 9 -44.45 57.58 53.70
N GLN A 10 -45.57 56.92 54.02
CA GLN A 10 -45.61 55.46 54.15
C GLN A 10 -45.38 54.76 52.80
N ALA A 11 -46.00 55.26 51.72
CA ALA A 11 -45.78 54.74 50.37
C ALA A 11 -44.34 54.95 49.89
N VAL A 12 -43.75 56.12 50.13
CA VAL A 12 -42.35 56.41 49.77
C VAL A 12 -41.38 55.51 50.56
N ALA A 13 -41.62 55.26 51.85
CA ALA A 13 -40.80 54.35 52.65
C ALA A 13 -40.90 52.88 52.18
N LEU A 14 -42.08 52.44 51.71
CA LEU A 14 -42.29 51.09 51.14
C LEU A 14 -41.67 50.95 49.75
N LEU A 15 -41.74 52.00 48.92
CA LEU A 15 -41.13 52.00 47.59
C LEU A 15 -39.60 52.07 47.66
N SER A 16 -39.05 52.85 48.59
CA SER A 16 -37.60 52.94 48.79
C SER A 16 -37.02 51.66 49.39
N SER A 17 -37.75 50.99 50.28
CA SER A 17 -37.31 49.68 50.80
C SER A 17 -37.32 48.61 49.69
N SER A 18 -38.34 48.57 48.83
CA SER A 18 -38.37 47.64 47.68
C SER A 18 -37.30 47.91 46.61
N ILE A 19 -36.84 49.15 46.43
CA ILE A 19 -35.70 49.49 45.55
C ILE A 19 -34.35 49.18 46.22
N ALA A 20 -34.24 49.33 47.54
CA ALA A 20 -33.00 49.05 48.28
C ALA A 20 -32.67 47.55 48.37
N PHE A 21 -33.69 46.66 48.46
CA PHE A 21 -33.47 45.22 48.47
C PHE A 21 -32.98 44.64 47.13
N ALA A 22 -33.10 45.39 46.03
CA ALA A 22 -32.53 45.00 44.74
C ALA A 22 -30.98 45.06 44.71
N GLN A 23 -30.34 45.68 45.70
CA GLN A 23 -28.87 45.85 45.76
C GLN A 23 -28.16 44.77 46.58
N ALA A 24 -28.90 43.97 47.36
CA ALA A 24 -28.36 42.90 48.20
C ALA A 24 -28.86 41.49 47.81
N GLY A 25 -29.91 41.42 46.98
CA GLY A 25 -30.49 40.17 46.49
C GLY A 25 -30.26 39.94 44.99
N ASN A 26 -30.80 38.83 44.50
CA ASN A 26 -30.80 38.51 43.07
C ASN A 26 -31.77 39.44 42.31
N ILE A 27 -31.33 39.97 41.17
CA ILE A 27 -32.13 40.79 40.26
C ILE A 27 -32.76 39.86 39.21
N GLY A 28 -34.09 39.74 39.23
CA GLY A 28 -34.85 39.01 38.22
C GLY A 28 -35.49 39.94 37.19
N VAL A 29 -35.30 39.67 35.90
CA VAL A 29 -36.04 40.28 34.79
C VAL A 29 -36.93 39.21 34.17
N ASN A 30 -38.25 39.40 34.26
CA ASN A 30 -39.25 38.43 33.81
C ASN A 30 -39.18 37.05 34.55
N THR A 31 -38.71 37.06 35.80
CA THR A 31 -38.70 35.90 36.70
C THR A 31 -38.87 36.36 38.15
N ALA A 32 -39.86 35.82 38.85
CA ALA A 32 -40.17 36.20 40.24
C ALA A 32 -39.24 35.51 41.26
N ASN A 33 -38.56 34.45 40.85
CA ASN A 33 -37.67 33.64 41.69
C ASN A 33 -36.31 33.48 40.98
N PRO A 34 -35.51 34.55 40.87
CA PRO A 34 -34.26 34.52 40.13
C PRO A 34 -33.26 33.51 40.76
N GLY A 35 -32.78 32.58 39.95
CA GLY A 35 -31.85 31.52 40.36
C GLY A 35 -30.37 31.96 40.39
N SER A 36 -30.06 33.15 39.89
CA SER A 36 -28.72 33.75 39.85
C SER A 36 -28.78 35.22 40.26
N THR A 37 -27.63 35.81 40.62
CA THR A 37 -27.55 37.23 41.05
C THR A 37 -28.14 38.20 40.01
N MET A 38 -28.04 37.86 38.72
CA MET A 38 -28.83 38.46 37.66
C MET A 38 -29.44 37.33 36.84
N ASP A 39 -30.77 37.26 36.79
CA ASP A 39 -31.52 36.26 36.05
C ASP A 39 -32.44 36.94 35.05
N ILE A 40 -32.16 36.79 33.75
CA ILE A 40 -32.93 37.39 32.67
C ILE A 40 -33.61 36.26 31.91
N ASN A 41 -34.91 36.10 32.14
CA ASN A 41 -35.75 35.18 31.37
C ASN A 41 -36.28 35.87 30.11
N GLY A 42 -35.36 36.18 29.18
CA GLY A 42 -35.60 36.96 27.97
C GLY A 42 -34.31 37.24 27.20
N SER A 43 -34.35 38.18 26.25
CA SER A 43 -33.18 38.57 25.46
C SER A 43 -32.33 39.65 26.15
N VAL A 44 -31.04 39.67 25.82
CA VAL A 44 -30.09 40.71 26.25
C VAL A 44 -29.57 41.44 25.00
N ALA A 45 -29.80 42.75 24.93
CA ALA A 45 -29.28 43.61 23.86
C ALA A 45 -27.98 44.29 24.31
N ALA A 46 -26.86 43.61 24.14
CA ALA A 46 -25.55 44.18 24.43
C ALA A 46 -25.03 45.05 23.27
N LYS A 47 -24.09 45.97 23.55
CA LYS A 47 -23.52 46.86 22.53
C LYS A 47 -22.80 46.05 21.45
N TYR A 48 -23.24 46.22 20.20
CA TYR A 48 -22.55 45.79 19.00
C TYR A 48 -21.82 46.99 18.39
N ASN A 49 -20.50 46.90 18.26
CA ASN A 49 -19.68 47.99 17.73
C ASN A 49 -18.92 47.53 16.47
N ALA A 50 -19.24 48.11 15.32
CA ALA A 50 -18.53 47.86 14.07
C ALA A 50 -17.41 48.90 13.90
N VAL A 51 -16.19 48.44 13.69
CA VAL A 51 -14.99 49.29 13.60
C VAL A 51 -14.20 49.02 12.33
N THR A 52 -13.62 50.07 11.74
CA THR A 52 -12.79 49.99 10.52
C THR A 52 -11.35 50.45 10.75
N ALA A 53 -11.09 51.16 11.87
CA ALA A 53 -9.75 51.62 12.24
C ALA A 53 -8.82 50.42 12.53
N ALA A 54 -7.63 50.44 11.93
CA ALA A 54 -6.63 49.39 12.12
C ALA A 54 -6.01 49.39 13.53
N LEU A 55 -6.08 50.48 14.29
CA LEU A 55 -5.73 50.52 15.71
C LEU A 55 -6.98 50.78 16.53
N TYR A 56 -7.29 49.92 17.50
CA TYR A 56 -8.49 50.07 18.33
C TYR A 56 -8.21 49.72 19.79
N ASN A 57 -8.52 50.65 20.70
CA ASN A 57 -8.43 50.40 22.13
C ASN A 57 -9.82 50.00 22.65
N LEU A 58 -9.96 48.79 23.20
CA LEU A 58 -11.21 48.36 23.79
C LEU A 58 -11.49 49.20 25.05
N THR A 59 -12.77 49.51 25.27
CA THR A 59 -13.20 50.38 26.38
C THR A 59 -14.19 49.67 27.29
N ALA A 60 -14.50 50.28 28.43
CA ALA A 60 -15.50 49.76 29.36
C ALA A 60 -16.93 49.70 28.77
N THR A 61 -17.18 50.34 27.63
CA THR A 61 -18.50 50.34 26.97
C THR A 61 -18.65 49.23 25.94
N ASP A 62 -17.56 48.57 25.56
CA ASP A 62 -17.61 47.54 24.52
C ASP A 62 -18.05 46.20 25.08
N PHE A 63 -18.71 45.41 24.23
CA PHE A 63 -19.10 44.04 24.55
C PHE A 63 -18.83 43.14 23.34
N HIS A 64 -19.33 43.54 22.16
CA HIS A 64 -19.00 42.91 20.90
C HIS A 64 -18.36 43.94 19.96
N VAL A 65 -17.15 43.67 19.47
CA VAL A 65 -16.44 44.50 18.50
C VAL A 65 -16.19 43.71 17.23
N SER A 66 -16.74 44.20 16.12
CA SER A 66 -16.60 43.60 14.80
C SER A 66 -15.70 44.46 13.92
N TYR A 67 -14.55 43.91 13.52
CA TYR A 67 -13.62 44.57 12.62
C TYR A 67 -14.02 44.33 11.16
N ASN A 68 -14.16 45.42 10.41
CA ASN A 68 -14.54 45.44 8.99
C ASN A 68 -13.60 46.35 8.17
N GLY A 69 -12.35 46.53 8.61
CA GLY A 69 -11.37 47.35 7.91
C GLY A 69 -10.69 46.65 6.73
N THR A 70 -9.66 47.30 6.19
CA THR A 70 -9.00 46.90 4.93
C THR A 70 -7.52 46.59 5.07
N ALA A 71 -7.03 46.36 6.29
CA ALA A 71 -5.64 46.02 6.59
C ALA A 71 -5.53 45.14 7.84
N ASN A 72 -4.32 44.68 8.18
CA ASN A 72 -4.08 44.09 9.49
C ASN A 72 -4.39 45.11 10.59
N ALA A 73 -4.98 44.64 11.69
CA ALA A 73 -5.39 45.48 12.80
C ALA A 73 -4.71 45.08 14.11
N THR A 74 -4.62 46.04 15.03
CA THR A 74 -4.12 45.89 16.38
C THR A 74 -5.18 46.37 17.36
N PHE A 75 -5.64 45.47 18.21
CA PHE A 75 -6.65 45.74 19.21
C PHE A 75 -6.00 45.65 20.59
N ASN A 76 -6.12 46.70 21.41
CA ASN A 76 -5.49 46.74 22.73
C ASN A 76 -6.55 46.53 23.81
N LEU A 77 -6.31 45.56 24.69
CA LEU A 77 -7.12 45.35 25.88
C LEU A 77 -6.81 46.43 26.93
N PRO A 78 -7.80 46.84 27.73
CA PRO A 78 -7.56 47.73 28.86
C PRO A 78 -6.59 47.11 29.86
N ALA A 79 -5.71 47.95 30.43
CA ALA A 79 -4.86 47.57 31.56
C ALA A 79 -5.73 47.22 32.78
N ALA A 80 -5.38 46.14 33.47
CA ALA A 80 -6.05 45.69 34.68
C ALA A 80 -5.84 46.70 35.82
N ILE A 81 -6.90 46.92 36.59
CA ILE A 81 -6.92 47.87 37.71
C ILE A 81 -6.88 47.08 39.02
N SER A 82 -5.97 47.40 39.93
CA SER A 82 -5.97 46.83 41.28
C SER A 82 -6.95 47.58 42.20
N GLY A 83 -7.72 46.84 43.00
CA GLY A 83 -8.62 47.43 43.99
C GLY A 83 -9.90 48.00 43.37
N ASN A 84 -10.32 49.18 43.83
CA ASN A 84 -11.61 49.75 43.45
C ASN A 84 -11.65 50.09 41.95
N GLY A 85 -12.65 49.59 41.23
CA GLY A 85 -12.74 49.72 39.77
C GLY A 85 -12.09 48.58 38.98
N ASN A 86 -11.57 47.55 39.64
CA ASN A 86 -11.23 46.28 39.00
C ASN A 86 -12.45 45.73 38.25
N PHE A 87 -12.22 45.22 37.04
CA PHE A 87 -13.28 44.75 36.14
C PHE A 87 -13.20 43.25 35.88
N LYS A 88 -12.85 42.48 36.92
CA LYS A 88 -12.92 41.01 36.92
C LYS A 88 -14.25 40.53 36.34
N GLY A 89 -14.16 39.56 35.43
CA GLY A 89 -15.32 39.00 34.73
C GLY A 89 -15.79 39.81 33.52
N ARG A 90 -15.19 40.97 33.22
CA ARG A 90 -15.51 41.71 31.99
C ARG A 90 -15.20 40.86 30.78
N LEU A 91 -16.17 40.80 29.86
CA LEU A 91 -16.11 39.98 28.68
C LEU A 91 -16.10 40.83 27.41
N TYR A 92 -15.25 40.45 26.47
CA TYR A 92 -15.22 41.02 25.13
C TYR A 92 -15.29 39.91 24.09
N THR A 93 -16.15 40.10 23.10
CA THR A 93 -16.14 39.33 21.87
C THR A 93 -15.53 40.18 20.77
N ILE A 94 -14.45 39.69 20.16
CA ILE A 94 -13.79 40.33 19.02
C ILE A 94 -14.03 39.45 17.81
N LYS A 95 -14.70 39.99 16.79
CA LYS A 95 -14.95 39.31 15.51
C LYS A 95 -14.15 39.98 14.41
N ASN A 96 -13.39 39.17 13.68
CA ASN A 96 -12.75 39.58 12.45
C ASN A 96 -13.63 39.18 11.27
N ASN A 97 -14.21 40.14 10.55
CA ASN A 97 -14.99 39.90 9.32
C ASN A 97 -14.17 40.16 8.05
N THR A 98 -12.86 40.30 8.18
CA THR A 98 -11.97 40.67 7.08
C THR A 98 -11.10 39.49 6.66
N ASN A 99 -10.37 39.67 5.56
CA ASN A 99 -9.33 38.75 5.11
C ASN A 99 -7.95 39.02 5.76
N PHE A 100 -7.87 39.98 6.68
CA PHE A 100 -6.65 40.37 7.37
C PHE A 100 -6.57 39.72 8.76
N THR A 101 -5.48 39.96 9.47
CA THR A 101 -5.30 39.48 10.84
C THR A 101 -5.50 40.61 11.85
N ILE A 102 -6.21 40.34 12.95
CA ILE A 102 -6.23 41.22 14.13
C ILE A 102 -5.24 40.66 15.15
N THR A 103 -4.30 41.48 15.58
CA THR A 103 -3.45 41.20 16.76
C THR A 103 -4.09 41.83 17.98
N VAL A 104 -4.47 41.02 18.95
CA VAL A 104 -5.02 41.51 20.22
C VAL A 104 -3.91 41.50 21.26
N ASN A 105 -3.56 42.68 21.78
CA ASN A 105 -2.49 42.88 22.76
C ASN A 105 -3.08 43.04 24.16
N SER A 106 -2.46 42.40 25.16
CA SER A 106 -2.61 42.83 26.55
C SER A 106 -1.81 44.11 26.83
N ALA A 107 -2.12 44.80 27.91
CA ALA A 107 -1.28 45.89 28.40
C ALA A 107 0.00 45.31 29.00
N ALA A 108 1.18 45.86 28.72
CA ALA A 108 2.41 45.38 29.36
C ALA A 108 2.41 45.71 30.86
N PRO A 109 2.85 44.80 31.75
CA PRO A 109 3.46 43.49 31.51
C PRO A 109 2.46 42.30 31.51
N GLU A 110 1.17 42.57 31.43
CA GLU A 110 0.10 41.59 31.51
C GLU A 110 0.06 40.63 30.32
N THR A 111 -0.69 39.54 30.45
CA THR A 111 -0.80 38.51 29.42
C THR A 111 -2.22 38.01 29.19
N ILE A 112 -2.42 37.38 28.03
CA ILE A 112 -3.60 36.62 27.61
C ILE A 112 -3.20 35.13 27.63
N ASN A 113 -3.67 34.35 28.60
CA ASN A 113 -3.22 32.97 28.82
C ASN A 113 -1.68 32.80 28.77
N GLY A 114 -0.93 33.74 29.36
CA GLY A 114 0.54 33.71 29.38
C GLY A 114 1.24 34.33 28.15
N ASN A 115 0.50 34.78 27.13
CA ASN A 115 1.06 35.44 25.94
C ASN A 115 0.83 36.96 25.98
N ALA A 116 1.77 37.78 25.49
CA ALA A 116 1.58 39.24 25.41
C ALA A 116 0.53 39.67 24.36
N SER A 117 0.24 38.78 23.41
CA SER A 117 -0.76 39.00 22.36
C SER A 117 -1.31 37.69 21.83
N ILE A 118 -2.50 37.73 21.23
CA ILE A 118 -3.07 36.65 20.44
C ILE A 118 -3.45 37.14 19.05
N SER A 119 -3.56 36.22 18.10
CA SER A 119 -4.03 36.50 16.74
C SER A 119 -5.48 36.07 16.58
N VAL A 120 -6.28 36.89 15.91
CA VAL A 120 -7.62 36.56 15.41
C VAL A 120 -7.55 36.56 13.88
N PRO A 121 -7.38 35.38 13.26
CA PRO A 121 -7.26 35.26 11.81
C PRO A 121 -8.53 35.69 11.08
N ALA A 122 -8.42 35.77 9.76
CA ALA A 122 -9.51 36.13 8.87
C ALA A 122 -10.79 35.32 9.16
N ASN A 123 -11.92 36.01 9.22
CA ASN A 123 -13.26 35.42 9.45
C ASN A 123 -13.45 34.67 10.79
N GLN A 124 -12.51 34.79 11.74
CA GLN A 124 -12.62 34.16 13.06
C GLN A 124 -13.08 35.14 14.15
N SER A 125 -13.44 34.61 15.31
CA SER A 125 -13.73 35.39 16.52
C SER A 125 -13.05 34.81 17.74
N VAL A 126 -12.83 35.67 18.74
CA VAL A 126 -12.39 35.27 20.07
C VAL A 126 -13.30 35.89 21.12
N GLN A 127 -13.45 35.18 22.24
CA GLN A 127 -14.07 35.70 23.45
C GLN A 127 -13.05 35.70 24.56
N LEU A 128 -12.87 36.85 25.20
CA LEU A 128 -11.89 37.08 26.26
C LEU A 128 -12.61 37.49 27.53
N ILE A 129 -12.13 37.00 28.68
CA ILE A 129 -12.63 37.38 30.00
C ILE A 129 -11.49 37.90 30.88
N ASN A 130 -11.74 38.99 31.62
CA ASN A 130 -10.76 39.51 32.57
C ASN A 130 -10.75 38.66 33.85
N THR A 131 -9.58 38.26 34.32
CA THR A 131 -9.43 37.38 35.50
C THR A 131 -9.45 38.14 36.83
N GLY A 132 -9.32 39.46 36.78
CA GLY A 132 -9.15 40.33 37.94
C GLY A 132 -7.71 40.39 38.48
N LEU A 133 -6.79 39.63 37.90
CA LEU A 133 -5.36 39.70 38.24
C LEU A 133 -4.72 40.98 37.68
N THR A 134 -3.53 41.31 38.17
CA THR A 134 -2.72 42.46 37.72
C THR A 134 -1.24 42.07 37.62
N GLY A 135 -0.40 42.93 37.05
CA GLY A 135 1.04 42.68 36.89
C GLY A 135 1.33 41.65 35.80
N ALA A 136 2.47 40.96 35.89
CA ALA A 136 2.95 39.99 34.88
C ALA A 136 2.19 38.64 34.89
N ASN A 137 0.89 38.69 35.17
CA ASN A 137 0.01 37.53 35.25
C ASN A 137 -0.92 37.46 34.03
N PRO A 138 -1.62 36.34 33.81
CA PRO A 138 -2.74 36.23 32.88
C PRO A 138 -3.93 37.07 33.38
N THR A 139 -3.96 38.35 33.03
CA THR A 139 -5.08 39.27 33.38
C THR A 139 -6.27 39.05 32.46
N TRP A 140 -6.05 38.39 31.33
CA TRP A 140 -7.07 37.97 30.38
C TRP A 140 -6.97 36.48 30.11
N GLU A 141 -8.13 35.84 30.03
CA GLU A 141 -8.27 34.45 29.64
C GLU A 141 -9.05 34.32 28.33
N LEU A 142 -8.60 33.42 27.46
CA LEU A 142 -9.30 33.04 26.24
C LEU A 142 -10.38 32.01 26.56
N VAL A 143 -11.64 32.41 26.44
CA VAL A 143 -12.81 31.59 26.77
C VAL A 143 -13.22 30.70 25.60
N SER A 144 -13.23 31.27 24.40
CA SER A 144 -13.61 30.54 23.18
C SER A 144 -12.99 31.17 21.94
N THR A 145 -12.74 30.32 20.94
CA THR A 145 -12.38 30.72 19.58
C THR A 145 -13.46 30.24 18.63
N GLY A 146 -14.12 31.16 17.94
CA GLY A 146 -15.08 30.84 16.89
C GLY A 146 -14.37 30.80 15.54
N SER A 147 -14.08 29.60 15.05
CA SER A 147 -13.64 29.40 13.67
C SER A 147 -14.85 29.11 12.80
N THR A 148 -15.03 29.86 11.71
CA THR A 148 -15.99 29.50 10.65
C THR A 148 -15.39 28.48 9.67
N SER A 149 -14.15 28.04 9.91
CA SER A 149 -13.51 26.98 9.13
C SER A 149 -13.89 25.62 9.71
N THR A 150 -14.61 24.83 8.94
CA THR A 150 -15.01 23.42 9.21
C THR A 150 -13.83 22.44 9.21
N THR A 151 -12.61 22.92 9.40
CA THR A 151 -11.39 22.12 9.33
C THR A 151 -11.09 21.55 10.72
N ASN A 152 -11.92 20.59 11.09
CA ASN A 152 -11.76 19.73 12.25
C ASN A 152 -10.33 19.19 12.34
N ASN A 153 -9.77 19.21 13.54
CA ASN A 153 -8.49 18.66 13.95
C ASN A 153 -7.98 17.49 13.09
N ILE A 154 -7.12 17.78 12.11
CA ILE A 154 -6.23 16.77 11.56
C ILE A 154 -5.14 16.54 12.61
N THR A 155 -5.38 15.59 13.51
CA THR A 155 -4.32 15.12 14.41
C THR A 155 -3.57 14.04 13.66
N ALA A 156 -2.50 14.42 12.98
CA ALA A 156 -1.64 13.47 12.30
C ALA A 156 -0.20 13.66 12.76
N SER A 157 0.28 12.72 13.56
CA SER A 157 1.67 12.64 13.95
C SER A 157 2.57 12.08 12.83
N ASN A 158 2.06 11.98 11.59
CA ASN A 158 2.67 11.36 10.41
C ASN A 158 2.44 12.16 9.09
N GLY A 159 2.67 13.47 9.11
CA GLY A 159 2.85 14.24 7.86
C GLY A 159 1.62 14.35 6.94
N THR A 160 0.41 14.23 7.48
CA THR A 160 -0.80 14.59 6.74
C THR A 160 -1.08 16.08 6.94
N THR A 161 -1.31 16.79 5.84
CA THR A 161 -1.58 18.23 5.86
C THR A 161 -2.89 18.50 5.14
N LEU A 162 -3.73 19.33 5.72
CA LEU A 162 -4.90 19.84 5.02
C LEU A 162 -4.47 20.93 4.05
N SER A 163 -4.77 20.75 2.77
CA SER A 163 -4.57 21.77 1.72
C SER A 163 -5.92 22.16 1.16
N GLY A 164 -6.53 23.23 1.68
CA GLY A 164 -7.91 23.60 1.35
C GLY A 164 -8.90 22.63 1.99
N THR A 165 -9.67 21.89 1.17
CA THR A 165 -10.56 20.81 1.62
C THR A 165 -9.96 19.41 1.47
N ASP A 166 -8.75 19.29 0.94
CA ASP A 166 -8.11 18.00 0.66
C ASP A 166 -7.13 17.59 1.76
N VAL A 167 -7.24 16.36 2.24
CA VAL A 167 -6.23 15.73 3.10
C VAL A 167 -5.17 15.08 2.21
N ARG A 168 -3.92 15.55 2.30
CA ARG A 168 -2.80 14.99 1.53
C ARG A 168 -1.78 14.34 2.45
N LEU A 169 -1.25 13.19 2.01
CA LEU A 169 0.03 12.66 2.49
C LEU A 169 1.12 13.35 1.64
N GLY A 170 2.03 14.09 2.26
CA GLY A 170 3.00 14.89 1.49
C GLY A 170 4.28 15.29 2.22
N GLY A 171 4.40 15.03 3.52
CA GLY A 171 5.62 15.25 4.30
C GLY A 171 6.39 13.97 4.60
N THR A 172 7.57 14.11 5.22
CA THR A 172 8.28 12.96 5.81
C THR A 172 7.41 12.37 6.92
N LEU A 173 7.18 11.05 6.90
CA LEU A 173 6.50 10.36 7.99
C LEU A 173 7.40 10.36 9.23
N SER A 174 6.92 10.90 10.35
CA SER A 174 7.69 10.99 11.60
C SER A 174 7.62 9.73 12.48
N GLN A 175 6.72 8.81 12.17
CA GLN A 175 6.53 7.51 12.83
C GLN A 175 6.07 6.46 11.79
N ALA A 176 6.01 5.19 12.21
CA ALA A 176 5.43 4.13 11.39
C ALA A 176 3.97 4.44 11.04
N THR A 177 3.56 4.16 9.81
CA THR A 177 2.19 4.34 9.33
C THR A 177 1.62 2.99 8.91
N ASN A 178 0.55 2.57 9.57
CA ASN A 178 -0.24 1.43 9.18
C ASN A 178 -1.49 1.92 8.45
N ILE A 179 -1.82 1.30 7.31
CA ILE A 179 -3.12 1.48 6.63
C ILE A 179 -3.93 0.23 6.95
N ASP A 180 -4.74 0.28 8.01
CA ASP A 180 -5.72 -0.77 8.30
C ASP A 180 -6.93 -0.58 7.38
N THR A 181 -7.22 -1.60 6.56
CA THR A 181 -8.32 -1.52 5.60
C THR A 181 -9.62 -2.11 6.15
N ALA A 182 -9.60 -2.76 7.31
CA ALA A 182 -10.77 -3.39 7.94
C ALA A 182 -11.60 -4.26 6.96
N GLY A 183 -10.93 -4.99 6.07
CA GLY A 183 -11.56 -5.84 5.06
C GLY A 183 -11.98 -5.13 3.75
N ASN A 184 -11.72 -3.83 3.63
CA ASN A 184 -11.96 -3.07 2.39
C ASN A 184 -10.74 -3.10 1.45
N ASN A 185 -10.97 -2.74 0.19
CA ASN A 185 -9.91 -2.63 -0.80
C ASN A 185 -9.16 -1.29 -0.67
N LEU A 186 -7.83 -1.35 -0.56
CA LEU A 186 -6.98 -0.19 -0.84
C LEU A 186 -6.75 -0.10 -2.36
N SER A 187 -7.37 0.87 -3.01
CA SER A 187 -7.24 1.07 -4.47
C SER A 187 -6.36 2.25 -4.81
N VAL A 188 -5.35 2.02 -5.64
CA VAL A 188 -4.55 3.07 -6.31
C VAL A 188 -4.85 2.98 -7.80
N ASN A 189 -5.97 3.60 -8.22
CA ASN A 189 -6.53 3.48 -9.58
C ASN A 189 -6.19 4.65 -10.51
N GLY A 190 -5.41 5.62 -10.03
CA GLY A 190 -4.90 6.70 -10.85
C GLY A 190 -4.03 6.20 -12.00
N THR A 191 -3.81 7.04 -13.00
CA THR A 191 -2.93 6.73 -14.13
C THR A 191 -1.44 6.60 -13.75
N GLY A 192 -1.09 7.10 -12.56
CA GLY A 192 0.25 7.06 -11.96
C GLY A 192 0.76 5.66 -11.60
N LYS A 193 1.90 5.63 -10.91
CA LYS A 193 2.62 4.40 -10.53
C LYS A 193 2.81 4.35 -9.02
N VAL A 194 2.83 3.15 -8.46
CA VAL A 194 3.33 2.93 -7.09
C VAL A 194 4.83 2.70 -7.18
N LEU A 195 5.60 3.65 -6.66
CA LEU A 195 7.06 3.58 -6.59
C LEU A 195 7.48 3.10 -5.20
N VAL A 196 8.34 2.09 -5.15
CA VAL A 196 8.90 1.55 -3.91
C VAL A 196 10.43 1.59 -4.01
N GLY A 197 11.08 2.23 -3.04
CA GLY A 197 12.54 2.41 -3.01
C GLY A 197 13.08 3.55 -3.88
N THR A 198 12.21 4.24 -4.64
CA THR A 198 12.57 5.39 -5.49
C THR A 198 11.48 6.46 -5.49
N ASN A 199 11.87 7.72 -5.77
CA ASN A 199 10.97 8.87 -5.95
C ASN A 199 10.88 9.34 -7.41
N THR A 200 11.57 8.67 -8.33
CA THR A 200 11.52 8.94 -9.77
C THR A 200 11.20 7.66 -10.52
N VAL A 201 10.58 7.78 -11.69
CA VAL A 201 10.30 6.60 -12.54
C VAL A 201 11.61 6.14 -13.18
N PRO A 202 12.11 4.92 -12.91
CA PRO A 202 13.32 4.41 -13.54
C PRO A 202 13.19 4.32 -15.06
N ALA A 203 14.31 4.49 -15.76
CA ALA A 203 14.37 4.38 -17.20
C ALA A 203 13.84 3.00 -17.67
N GLY A 204 12.96 3.00 -18.67
CA GLY A 204 12.33 1.78 -19.21
C GLY A 204 11.08 1.29 -18.47
N ALA A 205 10.70 1.89 -17.34
CA ALA A 205 9.52 1.48 -16.55
C ALA A 205 8.19 2.13 -17.00
N SER A 206 8.13 2.68 -18.22
CA SER A 206 6.99 3.47 -18.71
C SER A 206 5.66 2.72 -18.67
N ASN A 207 5.67 1.40 -18.87
CA ASN A 207 4.46 0.56 -18.85
C ASN A 207 4.20 -0.15 -17.52
N SER A 208 5.15 -0.13 -16.59
CA SER A 208 5.03 -0.81 -15.29
C SER A 208 4.14 -0.04 -14.33
N LYS A 209 3.21 -0.72 -13.64
CA LYS A 209 2.32 -0.11 -12.64
C LYS A 209 2.87 -0.18 -11.22
N LEU A 210 3.67 -1.21 -10.94
CA LEU A 210 4.51 -1.35 -9.76
C LEU A 210 5.97 -1.28 -10.20
N VAL A 211 6.76 -0.41 -9.58
CA VAL A 211 8.20 -0.34 -9.79
C VAL A 211 8.92 -0.46 -8.46
N ILE A 212 9.88 -1.38 -8.40
CA ILE A 212 10.69 -1.66 -7.22
C ILE A 212 12.13 -1.47 -7.63
N ASP A 213 12.80 -0.48 -7.03
CA ASP A 213 14.20 -0.15 -7.31
C ASP A 213 14.97 -0.12 -5.98
N ASN A 214 15.96 -1.00 -5.83
CA ASN A 214 16.81 -1.10 -4.64
C ASN A 214 18.26 -0.66 -4.93
N GLY A 215 18.46 0.11 -6.01
CA GLY A 215 19.76 0.56 -6.47
C GLY A 215 20.68 -0.61 -6.82
N THR A 216 21.88 -0.63 -6.24
CA THR A 216 22.90 -1.68 -6.48
C THR A 216 22.84 -2.84 -5.47
N THR A 217 21.83 -2.87 -4.59
CA THR A 217 21.72 -3.88 -3.53
C THR A 217 20.75 -5.00 -3.95
N ASN A 218 21.15 -6.25 -3.74
CA ASN A 218 20.30 -7.41 -4.04
C ASN A 218 19.04 -7.47 -3.13
N GLY A 219 17.97 -8.11 -3.62
CA GLY A 219 16.79 -8.39 -2.80
C GLY A 219 15.70 -7.31 -2.79
N ALA A 220 15.52 -6.61 -3.92
CA ALA A 220 14.53 -5.55 -4.04
C ALA A 220 13.08 -6.03 -3.79
N LEU A 221 12.77 -7.26 -4.18
CA LEU A 221 11.45 -7.87 -4.06
C LEU A 221 11.58 -9.29 -3.51
N GLN A 222 10.88 -9.58 -2.42
CA GLN A 222 10.66 -10.93 -1.92
C GLN A 222 9.16 -11.26 -2.03
N ILE A 223 8.85 -12.36 -2.70
CA ILE A 223 7.48 -12.91 -2.78
C ILE A 223 7.52 -14.25 -2.05
N LYS A 224 6.84 -14.35 -0.90
CA LYS A 224 6.83 -15.55 -0.06
C LYS A 224 5.39 -15.93 0.25
N ASP A 225 4.94 -17.06 -0.27
CA ASP A 225 3.58 -17.58 -0.09
C ASP A 225 3.53 -18.89 0.72
N GLY A 226 4.69 -19.40 1.13
CA GLY A 226 4.86 -20.67 1.84
C GLY A 226 5.27 -21.83 0.94
N THR A 227 5.12 -21.73 -0.38
CA THR A 227 5.41 -22.79 -1.36
C THR A 227 6.72 -22.61 -2.12
N GLN A 228 7.39 -21.45 -1.95
CA GLN A 228 8.69 -21.19 -2.53
C GLN A 228 9.77 -22.21 -2.09
N GLN A 229 10.56 -22.70 -3.04
CA GLN A 229 11.69 -23.62 -2.81
C GLN A 229 12.88 -23.23 -3.68
N PHE A 230 14.06 -23.75 -3.34
CA PHE A 230 15.25 -23.58 -4.19
C PHE A 230 15.02 -24.19 -5.58
N GLY A 231 15.27 -23.42 -6.64
CA GLY A 231 15.07 -23.84 -8.03
C GLY A 231 13.65 -23.68 -8.56
N TYR A 232 12.70 -23.19 -7.75
CA TYR A 232 11.36 -22.86 -8.23
C TYR A 232 11.35 -21.46 -8.84
N VAL A 233 10.51 -21.25 -9.84
CA VAL A 233 10.22 -19.93 -10.39
C VAL A 233 8.75 -19.60 -10.21
N LEU A 234 8.43 -18.31 -10.18
CA LEU A 234 7.05 -17.85 -10.09
C LEU A 234 6.42 -17.94 -11.48
N THR A 235 5.41 -18.80 -11.64
CA THR A 235 4.68 -18.99 -12.91
C THR A 235 3.21 -18.64 -12.75
N SER A 236 2.61 -17.97 -13.73
CA SER A 236 1.18 -17.65 -13.73
C SER A 236 0.36 -18.69 -14.49
N ASP A 237 -0.85 -18.95 -14.01
CA ASP A 237 -1.88 -19.66 -14.76
C ASP A 237 -2.58 -18.76 -15.81
N ALA A 238 -3.60 -19.29 -16.48
CA ALA A 238 -4.35 -18.58 -17.52
C ALA A 238 -5.14 -17.36 -17.01
N ASN A 239 -5.37 -17.26 -15.69
CA ASN A 239 -6.05 -16.13 -15.06
C ASN A 239 -5.05 -15.10 -14.49
N GLY A 240 -3.75 -15.34 -14.64
CA GLY A 240 -2.70 -14.50 -14.08
C GLY A 240 -2.40 -14.78 -12.61
N LEU A 241 -2.93 -15.87 -12.02
CA LEU A 241 -2.59 -16.26 -10.66
C LEU A 241 -1.22 -16.91 -10.64
N ALA A 242 -0.28 -16.26 -9.97
CA ALA A 242 1.11 -16.69 -9.89
C ALA A 242 1.32 -17.65 -8.71
N THR A 243 2.00 -18.77 -8.96
CA THR A 243 2.42 -19.75 -7.95
C THR A 243 3.87 -20.16 -8.16
N TRP A 244 4.57 -20.52 -7.08
CA TRP A 244 5.91 -21.08 -7.18
C TRP A 244 5.86 -22.50 -7.74
N SER A 245 6.55 -22.73 -8.85
CA SER A 245 6.55 -24.02 -9.54
C SER A 245 7.96 -24.46 -9.91
N SER A 246 8.19 -25.78 -9.86
CA SER A 246 9.40 -26.41 -10.38
C SER A 246 9.35 -26.40 -11.91
N THR A 247 9.75 -25.30 -12.54
CA THR A 247 9.88 -25.20 -14.00
C THR A 247 11.10 -25.95 -14.53
N VAL A 248 11.21 -27.25 -14.23
CA VAL A 248 12.13 -28.13 -14.96
C VAL A 248 11.40 -28.64 -16.20
N THR A 249 11.19 -27.75 -17.16
CA THR A 249 10.87 -28.12 -18.54
C THR A 249 11.79 -27.32 -19.46
N THR A 250 12.59 -28.02 -20.28
CA THR A 250 13.44 -27.57 -21.42
C THR A 250 14.98 -27.58 -21.33
N ALA A 251 15.60 -28.47 -20.55
CA ALA A 251 16.98 -28.89 -20.86
C ALA A 251 16.99 -30.41 -21.07
N PHE A 252 17.76 -30.91 -22.04
CA PHE A 252 18.18 -32.31 -22.10
C PHE A 252 19.01 -32.63 -20.85
N ALA A 253 18.37 -32.64 -19.68
CA ALA A 253 18.97 -33.15 -18.47
C ALA A 253 19.48 -34.55 -18.82
N ASN A 254 20.60 -34.95 -18.24
CA ASN A 254 21.22 -36.27 -18.38
C ASN A 254 20.32 -37.46 -17.96
N ASN A 255 19.02 -37.23 -17.81
CA ASN A 255 17.96 -38.16 -17.46
C ASN A 255 17.58 -39.02 -18.68
N TRP A 256 18.58 -39.69 -19.23
CA TRP A 256 18.44 -40.69 -20.26
C TRP A 256 17.84 -41.95 -19.65
N THR A 257 16.74 -42.42 -20.22
CA THR A 257 16.18 -43.73 -19.91
C THR A 257 16.78 -44.75 -20.87
N SER A 258 17.38 -45.82 -20.35
CA SER A 258 17.87 -46.93 -21.18
C SER A 258 16.76 -47.92 -21.51
N TYR A 259 16.99 -48.70 -22.58
CA TYR A 259 16.20 -49.90 -22.89
C TYR A 259 16.17 -50.90 -21.74
N THR A 260 15.18 -51.80 -21.76
CA THR A 260 15.04 -52.93 -20.83
C THR A 260 15.17 -54.26 -21.57
N GLY A 261 15.43 -55.35 -20.84
CA GLY A 261 15.60 -56.69 -21.41
C GLY A 261 17.07 -57.08 -21.65
N THR A 262 17.28 -58.23 -22.28
CA THR A 262 18.63 -58.75 -22.59
C THR A 262 18.80 -58.80 -24.10
N LEU A 263 19.80 -58.05 -24.60
CA LEU A 263 20.09 -58.03 -26.02
C LEU A 263 20.62 -59.39 -26.48
N VAL A 264 19.90 -60.04 -27.38
CA VAL A 264 20.36 -61.20 -28.13
C VAL A 264 20.79 -60.78 -29.53
N ASN A 265 21.72 -61.52 -30.16
CA ASN A 265 22.08 -61.26 -31.56
C ASN A 265 20.87 -61.58 -32.46
N PRO A 266 20.17 -60.57 -33.00
CA PRO A 266 18.95 -60.80 -33.77
C PRO A 266 19.27 -61.31 -35.18
N PHE A 267 20.51 -61.17 -35.65
CA PHE A 267 20.89 -61.35 -37.05
C PHE A 267 21.26 -62.79 -37.43
N THR A 268 21.00 -63.77 -36.55
CA THR A 268 21.19 -65.21 -36.82
C THR A 268 20.05 -65.82 -37.64
N ALA A 269 18.85 -65.24 -37.57
CA ALA A 269 17.68 -65.70 -38.32
C ALA A 269 17.69 -65.26 -39.79
N SER A 270 16.82 -65.85 -40.62
CA SER A 270 16.69 -65.53 -42.05
C SER A 270 16.24 -64.07 -42.30
N PRO A 271 16.69 -63.42 -43.40
CA PRO A 271 16.21 -62.09 -43.78
C PRO A 271 14.73 -62.12 -44.19
N GLY A 272 14.07 -60.94 -44.23
CA GLY A 272 12.70 -60.80 -44.72
C GLY A 272 11.60 -60.67 -43.64
N GLY A 273 11.97 -60.63 -42.36
CA GLY A 273 11.05 -60.40 -41.24
C GLY A 273 11.64 -59.54 -40.12
N LEU A 274 10.81 -59.17 -39.14
CA LEU A 274 11.22 -58.47 -37.92
C LEU A 274 11.94 -59.44 -36.98
N LEU A 275 13.23 -59.24 -36.80
CA LEU A 275 14.10 -60.12 -36.01
C LEU A 275 14.07 -59.69 -34.54
N GLN A 276 13.85 -60.63 -33.63
CA GLN A 276 13.68 -60.31 -32.21
C GLN A 276 15.03 -60.01 -31.55
N THR A 277 15.10 -58.88 -30.83
CA THR A 277 16.31 -58.43 -30.15
C THR A 277 16.34 -58.78 -28.66
N GLY A 278 15.19 -59.15 -28.08
CA GLY A 278 15.05 -59.41 -26.64
C GLY A 278 15.02 -58.16 -25.76
N ILE A 279 15.00 -56.96 -26.34
CA ILE A 279 14.96 -55.68 -25.64
C ILE A 279 13.74 -54.84 -26.04
N SER A 280 13.34 -53.93 -25.15
CA SER A 280 12.18 -53.04 -25.31
C SER A 280 12.46 -51.66 -24.70
N VAL A 281 11.64 -50.67 -25.04
CA VAL A 281 11.61 -49.36 -24.38
C VAL A 281 10.24 -49.11 -23.76
N THR A 282 10.20 -48.55 -22.55
CA THR A 282 8.95 -48.22 -21.85
C THR A 282 8.72 -46.71 -21.90
N ILE A 283 7.68 -46.31 -22.61
CA ILE A 283 7.31 -44.92 -22.87
C ILE A 283 6.26 -44.49 -21.84
N PRO A 284 6.60 -43.57 -20.92
CA PRO A 284 5.72 -43.24 -19.79
C PRO A 284 4.54 -42.33 -20.18
N ALA A 285 4.67 -41.56 -21.25
CA ALA A 285 3.66 -40.60 -21.68
C ALA A 285 3.68 -40.41 -23.21
N LYS A 286 2.53 -40.06 -23.80
CA LYS A 286 2.47 -39.58 -25.19
C LYS A 286 3.39 -38.37 -25.39
N GLY A 287 4.04 -38.29 -26.56
CA GLY A 287 4.79 -37.12 -26.99
C GLY A 287 5.99 -37.45 -27.87
N TRP A 288 6.85 -36.45 -28.05
CA TRP A 288 8.09 -36.55 -28.82
C TRP A 288 9.28 -36.89 -27.94
N TYR A 289 10.05 -37.87 -28.41
CA TYR A 289 11.21 -38.42 -27.73
C TYR A 289 12.42 -38.36 -28.64
N PHE A 290 13.56 -38.03 -28.04
CA PHE A 290 14.86 -38.08 -28.70
C PHE A 290 15.54 -39.39 -28.28
N PHE A 291 15.96 -40.19 -29.26
CA PHE A 291 16.68 -41.44 -29.08
C PHE A 291 18.12 -41.29 -29.55
N ARG A 292 19.03 -41.98 -28.87
CA ARG A 292 20.38 -42.25 -29.34
C ARG A 292 20.63 -43.75 -29.31
N CYS A 293 21.23 -44.26 -30.36
CA CYS A 293 21.57 -45.67 -30.48
C CYS A 293 22.94 -45.84 -31.09
N GLY A 294 23.67 -46.86 -30.64
CA GLY A 294 24.94 -47.25 -31.23
C GLY A 294 25.26 -48.70 -30.94
N VAL A 295 25.92 -49.36 -31.89
CA VAL A 295 26.40 -50.75 -31.75
C VAL A 295 27.55 -51.00 -32.71
N THR A 296 28.46 -51.89 -32.32
CA THR A 296 29.55 -52.38 -33.18
C THR A 296 29.23 -53.77 -33.73
N ILE A 297 29.26 -53.91 -35.06
CA ILE A 297 29.02 -55.16 -35.77
C ILE A 297 30.17 -55.42 -36.74
N GLN A 298 30.74 -56.63 -36.69
CA GLN A 298 31.66 -57.13 -37.70
C GLN A 298 30.92 -58.08 -38.64
N SER A 299 30.87 -57.75 -39.92
CA SER A 299 30.16 -58.56 -40.90
C SER A 299 30.70 -58.36 -42.31
N GLY A 300 30.50 -59.36 -43.17
CA GLY A 300 30.48 -59.15 -44.62
C GLY A 300 29.30 -58.27 -45.04
N CYS A 301 29.21 -57.95 -46.33
CA CYS A 301 28.29 -56.92 -46.78
C CYS A 301 26.81 -57.23 -46.55
N ASN A 302 26.16 -56.43 -45.72
CA ASN A 302 24.72 -56.48 -45.42
C ASN A 302 24.29 -55.15 -44.78
N ASP A 303 23.04 -54.77 -44.96
CA ASP A 303 22.48 -53.61 -44.26
C ASP A 303 21.81 -54.11 -42.99
N TYR A 304 22.12 -53.47 -41.86
CA TYR A 304 21.52 -53.82 -40.57
C TYR A 304 20.74 -52.63 -40.03
N GLY A 305 19.61 -52.90 -39.38
CA GLY A 305 18.81 -51.84 -38.76
C GLY A 305 18.13 -52.31 -37.48
N PHE A 306 17.84 -51.35 -36.60
CA PHE A 306 17.00 -51.51 -35.42
C PHE A 306 15.81 -50.56 -35.49
N TYR A 307 14.66 -51.06 -35.07
CA TYR A 307 13.37 -50.41 -35.13
C TYR A 307 12.67 -50.56 -33.79
N ILE A 308 11.93 -49.53 -33.42
CA ILE A 308 10.87 -49.65 -32.43
C ILE A 308 9.62 -50.12 -33.20
N ASP A 309 9.12 -51.30 -32.84
CA ASP A 309 8.01 -51.94 -33.57
C ASP A 309 6.77 -51.03 -33.62
N GLY A 310 6.20 -50.88 -34.81
CA GLY A 310 5.08 -49.97 -35.07
C GLY A 310 5.38 -48.46 -34.97
N VAL A 311 6.63 -48.05 -34.70
CA VAL A 311 6.98 -46.62 -34.51
C VAL A 311 7.98 -46.12 -35.56
N GLY A 312 9.17 -46.73 -35.66
CA GLY A 312 10.17 -46.25 -36.60
C GLY A 312 11.60 -46.71 -36.34
N GLU A 313 12.50 -46.28 -37.22
CA GLU A 313 13.93 -46.59 -37.15
C GLU A 313 14.63 -45.84 -36.02
N ILE A 314 15.52 -46.52 -35.31
CA ILE A 314 16.40 -45.93 -34.28
C ILE A 314 17.89 -46.05 -34.62
N TRP A 315 18.27 -47.01 -35.47
CA TRP A 315 19.65 -47.18 -35.92
C TRP A 315 19.67 -47.94 -37.25
N ARG A 316 20.58 -47.56 -38.14
CA ARG A 316 20.80 -48.26 -39.40
C ARG A 316 22.24 -48.08 -39.90
N THR A 317 22.78 -49.16 -40.46
CA THR A 317 24.03 -49.15 -41.22
C THR A 317 23.77 -49.69 -42.61
N TYR A 318 24.48 -49.13 -43.58
CA TYR A 318 24.49 -49.62 -44.96
C TYR A 318 25.87 -50.15 -45.28
N CYS A 319 25.91 -51.25 -46.02
CA CYS A 319 27.16 -51.74 -46.56
C CYS A 319 27.31 -51.34 -48.03
N ASN A 320 28.49 -50.82 -48.39
CA ASN A 320 28.86 -50.45 -49.75
C ASN A 320 30.17 -51.11 -50.23
N VAL A 321 30.68 -52.13 -49.53
CA VAL A 321 31.94 -52.82 -49.86
C VAL A 321 31.80 -54.34 -49.78
N ALA A 322 32.53 -55.09 -50.60
CA ALA A 322 32.38 -56.55 -50.70
C ALA A 322 33.04 -57.34 -49.55
N ASP A 323 33.91 -56.70 -48.77
CA ASP A 323 34.73 -57.35 -47.74
C ASP A 323 34.11 -57.29 -46.33
N VAL A 324 34.64 -58.11 -45.42
CA VAL A 324 34.27 -58.05 -43.99
C VAL A 324 34.73 -56.72 -43.40
N GLN A 325 33.79 -55.96 -42.83
CA GLN A 325 34.05 -54.66 -42.22
C GLN A 325 33.59 -54.61 -40.76
N MET A 326 34.26 -53.75 -39.99
CA MET A 326 33.82 -53.31 -38.68
C MET A 326 32.91 -52.08 -38.83
N MET A 327 31.60 -52.27 -38.68
CA MET A 327 30.63 -51.18 -38.71
C MET A 327 30.32 -50.71 -37.29
N SER A 328 30.68 -49.46 -36.98
CA SER A 328 30.47 -48.87 -35.66
C SER A 328 29.76 -47.49 -35.69
N PRO A 329 28.62 -47.32 -36.38
CA PRO A 329 27.84 -46.07 -36.27
C PRO A 329 27.49 -45.78 -34.81
N ARG A 330 28.03 -44.68 -34.29
CA ARG A 330 27.79 -44.16 -32.93
C ARG A 330 26.78 -43.04 -32.97
N ASP A 331 26.08 -42.86 -31.86
CA ASP A 331 25.21 -41.72 -31.56
C ASP A 331 24.25 -41.40 -32.70
N GLN A 332 23.68 -42.45 -33.32
CA GLN A 332 22.64 -42.23 -34.31
C GLN A 332 21.40 -41.73 -33.58
N ASN A 333 21.12 -40.45 -33.83
CA ASN A 333 20.06 -39.73 -33.17
C ASN A 333 18.77 -39.79 -34.00
N ARG A 334 17.63 -40.03 -33.35
CA ARG A 334 16.31 -40.06 -33.97
C ARG A 334 15.29 -39.36 -33.09
N VAL A 335 14.36 -38.66 -33.73
CA VAL A 335 13.21 -38.05 -33.07
C VAL A 335 11.97 -38.84 -33.48
N LEU A 336 11.32 -39.44 -32.49
CA LEU A 336 10.16 -40.31 -32.70
C LEU A 336 8.99 -39.83 -31.85
N TYR A 337 7.79 -39.91 -32.42
CA TYR A 337 6.55 -39.59 -31.73
C TYR A 337 5.84 -40.86 -31.29
N PHE A 338 5.36 -40.85 -30.04
CA PHE A 338 4.59 -41.93 -29.45
C PHE A 338 3.18 -41.43 -29.15
N SER A 339 2.20 -42.00 -29.85
CA SER A 339 0.79 -41.66 -29.69
C SER A 339 0.17 -42.21 -28.41
N THR A 340 0.78 -43.24 -27.79
CA THR A 340 0.26 -43.91 -26.59
C THR A 340 1.42 -44.29 -25.65
N PRO A 341 1.26 -44.18 -24.32
CA PRO A 341 2.21 -44.74 -23.38
C PRO A 341 2.22 -46.27 -23.46
N GLY A 342 3.36 -46.91 -23.21
CA GLY A 342 3.45 -48.37 -23.22
C GLY A 342 4.85 -48.91 -23.41
N THR A 343 4.98 -50.23 -23.43
CA THR A 343 6.24 -50.91 -23.74
C THR A 343 6.27 -51.30 -25.21
N TYR A 344 7.30 -50.86 -25.91
CA TYR A 344 7.51 -51.11 -27.34
C TYR A 344 8.73 -52.01 -27.52
N SER A 345 8.54 -53.12 -28.21
CA SER A 345 9.62 -54.04 -28.53
C SER A 345 10.58 -53.44 -29.56
N ILE A 346 11.87 -53.71 -29.39
CA ILE A 346 12.87 -53.40 -30.41
C ILE A 346 13.02 -54.62 -31.31
N VAL A 347 12.95 -54.40 -32.61
CA VAL A 347 13.15 -55.41 -33.63
C VAL A 347 14.29 -55.00 -34.54
N ALA A 348 14.95 -55.98 -35.15
CA ALA A 348 16.03 -55.75 -36.08
C ALA A 348 15.67 -56.22 -37.48
N VAL A 349 16.38 -55.72 -38.48
CA VAL A 349 16.25 -56.13 -39.88
C VAL A 349 17.62 -56.30 -40.50
N LYS A 350 17.70 -57.22 -41.48
CA LYS A 350 18.86 -57.36 -42.36
C LYS A 350 18.42 -57.62 -43.80
N THR A 351 19.22 -57.18 -44.78
CA THR A 351 18.84 -57.26 -46.21
C THR A 351 19.22 -58.57 -46.89
N ASN A 352 20.19 -59.31 -46.35
CA ASN A 352 20.56 -60.63 -46.87
C ASN A 352 20.88 -61.66 -45.76
N ALA A 353 21.21 -62.88 -46.16
CA ALA A 353 21.40 -64.01 -45.24
C ALA A 353 22.70 -63.95 -44.40
N VAL A 354 23.62 -63.01 -44.68
CA VAL A 354 24.90 -62.89 -43.97
C VAL A 354 24.66 -62.67 -42.47
N VAL A 355 25.21 -63.58 -41.66
CA VAL A 355 25.25 -63.48 -40.20
C VAL A 355 26.54 -62.77 -39.81
N PRO A 356 26.49 -61.73 -38.96
CA PRO A 356 27.69 -61.07 -38.47
C PRO A 356 28.65 -62.06 -37.82
N THR A 357 29.93 -61.97 -38.16
CA THR A 357 31.01 -62.73 -37.48
C THR A 357 31.27 -62.19 -36.08
N GLY A 358 30.84 -60.96 -35.79
CA GLY A 358 30.82 -60.38 -34.45
C GLY A 358 29.64 -59.43 -34.26
N PHE A 359 28.88 -59.62 -33.19
CA PHE A 359 27.75 -58.76 -32.82
C PHE A 359 27.96 -58.18 -31.43
N ASN A 360 27.87 -56.85 -31.30
CA ASN A 360 28.10 -56.15 -30.04
C ASN A 360 29.51 -56.39 -29.45
N ILE A 361 30.54 -56.37 -30.30
CA ILE A 361 31.91 -56.80 -29.95
C ILE A 361 32.94 -55.67 -29.85
N GLY A 362 32.53 -54.40 -29.84
CA GLY A 362 33.47 -53.27 -29.93
C GLY A 362 33.00 -52.02 -29.20
N ASN A 363 33.65 -50.89 -29.50
CA ASN A 363 33.25 -49.57 -28.99
C ASN A 363 32.47 -48.82 -30.08
N PRO A 364 31.17 -48.54 -29.88
CA PRO A 364 30.43 -48.69 -28.64
C PRO A 364 29.87 -50.12 -28.50
N ALA A 365 29.77 -50.58 -27.25
CA ALA A 365 28.84 -51.64 -26.91
C ALA A 365 27.42 -51.12 -27.16
N PHE A 366 26.45 -52.00 -27.37
CA PHE A 366 25.08 -51.62 -27.66
C PHE A 366 24.55 -50.70 -26.56
N TYR A 367 24.04 -49.54 -26.97
CA TYR A 367 23.23 -48.68 -26.12
C TYR A 367 22.03 -48.17 -26.91
N LEU A 368 20.93 -47.99 -26.20
CA LEU A 368 19.72 -47.35 -26.68
C LEU A 368 19.14 -46.55 -25.53
N ASP A 369 19.26 -45.24 -25.63
CA ASP A 369 18.76 -44.33 -24.61
C ASP A 369 17.80 -43.31 -25.20
N PHE A 370 16.86 -42.85 -24.39
CA PHE A 370 15.87 -41.88 -24.83
C PHE A 370 15.47 -40.89 -23.74
N VAL A 371 14.98 -39.73 -24.16
CA VAL A 371 14.45 -38.68 -23.29
C VAL A 371 13.26 -37.99 -23.95
N LYS A 372 12.23 -37.66 -23.16
CA LYS A 372 11.08 -36.88 -23.62
C LYS A 372 11.46 -35.42 -23.69
N PHE A 373 11.15 -34.72 -24.78
CA PHE A 373 11.41 -33.29 -24.90
C PHE A 373 10.19 -32.44 -25.25
N GLN A 374 9.10 -33.07 -25.72
CA GLN A 374 7.86 -32.36 -26.03
C GLN A 374 6.63 -33.28 -25.86
N ASN A 375 5.48 -32.70 -25.55
CA ASN A 375 4.18 -33.39 -25.52
C ASN A 375 3.59 -33.62 -26.91
#